data_AF-A0A227J149-F1
#
_entry.id   AF-A0A227J149-F1
#
_cell.length_a   1.000
_cell.length_b   1.000
_cell.length_c   1.000
_cell.angle_alpha   90.00
_cell.angle_beta   90.00
_cell.angle_gamma   90.00
#
_symmetry.space_group_name_H-M   'P 1'
#
loop_
_entity.id
_entity.type
_entity.pdbx_description
1 polymer ?
#
loop_
_entity_poly.entity_id
_entity_poly.type
_entity_poly.pdbx_seq_one_letter_code
_entity_poly.pdbx_strand_id
1 'polypeptide(L)'
;KDIQLALFASDGSYSLHDLPNEYAGIRHTFIPDIKPGQKYGYVVTRRDEPLLISDPYAKSLDKALHYHPPYTPAKSFDMPKCVVIEDTFDWQETDHP
;
A
#
# COMPACT_ATOMS: atom_id res chain seq x y z
N LYS A 1 6.06 13.86 11.42
CA LYS A 1 5.14 13.60 10.28
C LYS A 1 4.81 12.13 10.33
N ASP A 2 3.58 11.82 10.71
CA ASP A 2 3.16 10.45 10.93
C ASP A 2 2.72 9.84 9.61
N ILE A 3 3.27 8.66 9.34
CA ILE A 3 2.90 7.79 8.23
C ILE A 3 2.36 6.52 8.86
N GLN A 4 1.18 6.10 8.42
CA GLN A 4 0.52 4.91 8.91
C GLN A 4 0.27 3.96 7.76
N LEU A 5 0.33 2.67 8.02
CA LEU A 5 -0.06 1.63 7.08
C LEU A 5 -1.59 1.47 7.11
N ALA A 6 -2.24 1.62 5.98
CA ALA A 6 -3.66 1.32 5.80
C ALA A 6 -3.85 -0.06 5.18
N LEU A 7 -4.55 -0.95 5.87
CA LEU A 7 -4.94 -2.27 5.36
C LEU A 7 -6.43 -2.28 5.03
N PHE A 8 -6.76 -2.53 3.75
CA PHE A 8 -8.13 -2.49 3.23
C PHE A 8 -8.77 -3.88 3.26
N ALA A 9 -10.00 -3.95 3.76
CA ALA A 9 -10.86 -5.12 3.71
C ALA A 9 -11.62 -5.21 2.37
N SER A 10 -12.28 -6.35 2.13
CA SER A 10 -13.04 -6.60 0.90
C SER A 10 -14.27 -5.71 0.72
N ASP A 11 -14.83 -5.21 1.83
CA ASP A 11 -15.97 -4.28 1.84
C ASP A 11 -15.56 -2.81 1.61
N GLY A 12 -14.26 -2.54 1.45
CA GLY A 12 -13.71 -1.21 1.26
C GLY A 12 -13.39 -0.44 2.54
N SER A 13 -13.74 -1.00 3.72
CA SER A 13 -13.25 -0.47 4.99
C SER A 13 -11.73 -0.66 5.13
N TYR A 14 -11.10 0.10 6.02
CA TYR A 14 -9.66 -0.05 6.29
C TYR A 14 -9.32 0.17 7.75
N SER A 15 -8.20 -0.41 8.18
CA SER A 15 -7.58 -0.22 9.49
C SER A 15 -6.24 0.49 9.34
N LEU A 16 -5.89 1.33 10.31
CA LEU A 16 -4.62 2.05 10.35
C LEU A 16 -3.67 1.40 11.37
N HIS A 17 -2.41 1.27 10.98
CA HIS A 17 -1.36 0.65 11.78
C HIS A 17 -0.14 1.57 11.81
N ASP A 18 0.43 1.75 13.00
CA ASP A 18 1.65 2.54 13.15
C ASP A 18 2.87 1.77 12.62
N LEU A 19 3.90 2.55 12.28
CA LEU A 19 5.23 2.05 11.93
C LEU A 19 6.20 2.40 13.07
N PRO A 20 6.20 1.64 14.19
CA PRO A 20 6.89 2.04 15.41
C PRO A 20 8.42 1.95 15.31
N ASN A 21 8.94 1.24 14.31
CA ASN A 21 10.38 1.06 14.14
C ASN A 21 10.91 1.96 13.02
N GLU A 22 12.10 2.51 13.24
CA GLU A 22 12.84 3.30 12.26
C GLU A 22 14.31 2.93 12.30
N TYR A 23 14.90 2.62 11.14
CA TYR A 23 16.33 2.37 10.99
C TYR A 23 16.85 2.99 9.69
N ALA A 24 17.94 3.75 9.77
CA ALA A 24 18.55 4.43 8.63
C ALA A 24 17.55 5.27 7.79
N GLY A 25 16.58 5.91 8.45
CA GLY A 25 15.53 6.70 7.80
C GLY A 25 14.41 5.88 7.14
N ILE A 26 14.40 4.56 7.34
CA ILE A 26 13.36 3.64 6.85
C ILE A 26 12.45 3.27 8.01
N ARG A 27 11.15 3.55 7.85
CA ARG A 27 10.12 3.13 8.81
C ARG A 27 9.57 1.77 8.44
N HIS A 28 9.37 0.91 9.44
CA HIS A 28 8.93 -0.46 9.19
C HIS A 28 8.10 -1.03 10.35
N THR A 29 7.24 -1.99 9.99
CA THR A 29 6.48 -2.81 10.94
C THR A 29 6.29 -4.19 10.35
N PHE A 30 5.92 -5.15 11.19
CA PHE A 30 5.47 -6.48 10.77
C PHE A 30 4.04 -6.67 11.26
N ILE A 31 3.13 -6.97 10.34
CA ILE A 31 1.75 -7.32 10.67
C ILE A 31 1.60 -8.83 10.47
N PRO A 32 1.27 -9.61 11.51
CA PRO A 32 1.09 -11.06 11.38
C PRO A 32 -0.11 -11.40 10.49
N ASP A 33 -0.11 -12.62 9.96
CA ASP A 33 -1.22 -13.23 9.23
C ASP A 33 -1.66 -12.54 7.92
N ILE A 34 -0.93 -11.52 7.45
CA ILE A 34 -1.13 -10.94 6.13
C ILE A 34 -0.75 -11.96 5.04
N LYS A 35 -1.62 -12.10 4.04
CA LYS A 35 -1.48 -13.03 2.92
C LYS A 35 -1.41 -12.29 1.58
N PRO A 36 -0.90 -12.95 0.52
CA PRO A 36 -1.02 -12.45 -0.85
C PRO A 36 -2.48 -12.08 -1.17
N GLY A 37 -2.66 -10.97 -1.88
CA GLY A 37 -3.96 -10.37 -2.17
C GLY A 37 -4.40 -9.28 -1.18
N GLN A 38 -3.72 -9.11 -0.04
CA GLN A 38 -4.01 -8.00 0.88
C GLN A 38 -3.79 -6.65 0.19
N LYS A 39 -4.83 -5.82 0.18
CA LYS A 39 -4.79 -4.46 -0.34
C LYS A 39 -4.27 -3.50 0.72
N TYR A 40 -3.33 -2.64 0.36
CA TYR A 40 -2.72 -1.69 1.29
C TYR A 40 -2.35 -0.36 0.63
N GLY A 41 -1.99 0.61 1.46
CA GLY A 41 -1.34 1.87 1.11
C GLY A 41 -0.85 2.57 2.36
N TYR A 42 -0.20 3.72 2.22
CA TYR A 42 0.20 4.53 3.37
C TYR A 42 -0.66 5.78 3.48
N VAL A 43 -1.04 6.14 4.70
CA VAL A 43 -1.74 7.39 4.98
C VAL A 43 -0.77 8.37 5.60
N VAL A 44 -0.73 9.57 5.04
CA VAL A 44 0.03 10.70 5.56
C VAL A 44 -0.91 11.90 5.73
N THR A 45 -0.62 12.76 6.70
CA THR A 45 -1.37 14.01 6.85
C THR A 45 -0.78 15.11 5.98
N ARG A 46 -1.60 15.72 5.12
CA ARG A 46 -1.24 16.87 4.29
C ARG A 46 -2.26 17.98 4.51
N ARG A 47 -1.83 19.09 5.14
CA ARG A 47 -2.71 20.24 5.46
C ARG A 47 -3.95 19.79 6.26
N ASP A 48 -3.73 19.00 7.29
CA ASP A 48 -4.77 18.44 8.17
C ASP A 48 -5.76 17.48 7.51
N GLU A 49 -5.56 17.15 6.23
CA GLU A 49 -6.33 16.13 5.52
C GLU A 49 -5.54 14.83 5.36
N PRO A 50 -6.16 13.66 5.54
CA PRO A 50 -5.53 12.38 5.25
C PRO A 50 -5.35 12.22 3.73
N LEU A 51 -4.15 11.83 3.34
CA LEU A 51 -3.79 11.53 1.96
C LEU A 51 -3.26 10.10 1.90
N LEU A 52 -3.94 9.25 1.12
CA LEU A 52 -3.45 7.93 0.78
C LEU A 52 -2.39 8.04 -0.31
N ILE A 53 -1.23 7.41 -0.09
CA ILE A 53 -0.14 7.31 -1.04
C ILE A 53 0.20 5.84 -1.28
N SER A 54 0.59 5.53 -2.50
CA SER A 54 1.05 4.20 -2.88
C SER A 54 2.46 3.94 -2.35
N ASP A 55 2.76 2.68 -2.06
CA ASP A 55 4.11 2.22 -1.80
C ASP A 55 4.93 2.27 -3.11
N PRO A 56 6.03 3.04 -3.17
CA PRO A 56 6.89 3.08 -4.36
C PRO A 56 7.57 1.73 -4.67
N TYR A 57 7.61 0.80 -3.71
CA TYR A 57 8.10 -0.58 -3.88
C TYR A 57 6.98 -1.59 -4.16
N ALA A 58 5.72 -1.16 -4.34
CA ALA A 58 4.64 -2.07 -4.66
C ALA A 58 4.91 -2.81 -5.98
N LYS A 59 4.88 -4.15 -5.93
CA LYS A 59 5.02 -5.02 -7.10
C LYS A 59 3.70 -5.23 -7.87
N SER A 60 2.56 -4.82 -7.31
CA SER A 60 1.23 -4.93 -7.94
C SER A 60 0.25 -3.88 -7.43
N LEU A 61 -0.70 -3.51 -8.30
CA LEU A 61 -1.83 -2.62 -8.02
C LEU A 61 -3.14 -3.34 -8.33
N ASP A 62 -4.20 -3.06 -7.56
CA ASP A 62 -5.48 -3.78 -7.70
C ASP A 62 -6.32 -3.39 -8.93
N LYS A 63 -6.03 -2.24 -9.54
CA LYS A 63 -6.71 -1.73 -10.74
C LYS A 63 -5.85 -0.73 -11.50
N ALA A 64 -6.23 -0.43 -12.74
CA ALA A 64 -5.57 0.55 -13.57
C ALA A 64 -5.67 1.98 -12.97
N LEU A 65 -4.62 2.77 -13.17
CA LEU A 65 -4.52 4.14 -12.66
C LEU A 65 -5.29 5.12 -13.54
N HIS A 66 -6.54 5.40 -13.17
CA HIS A 66 -7.35 6.44 -13.80
C HIS A 66 -7.83 7.46 -12.77
N TYR A 67 -7.60 8.74 -13.02
CA TYR A 67 -8.13 9.82 -12.20
C TYR A 67 -8.55 11.00 -13.07
N HIS A 68 -9.50 11.78 -12.55
CA HIS A 68 -9.94 13.02 -13.16
C HIS A 68 -9.53 14.20 -12.29
N PRO A 69 -8.79 15.18 -12.84
CA PRO A 69 -8.49 16.43 -12.16
C PRO A 69 -9.76 17.18 -11.71
N PRO A 70 -9.70 17.95 -10.62
CA PRO A 70 -8.54 18.12 -9.74
C PRO A 70 -8.33 16.90 -8.83
N TYR A 71 -7.07 16.59 -8.52
CA TYR A 71 -6.71 15.58 -7.53
C TYR A 71 -6.80 16.17 -6.13
N THR A 72 -7.54 15.52 -5.23
CA THR A 72 -7.75 15.97 -3.84
C THR A 72 -7.35 14.87 -2.86
N PRO A 73 -7.04 15.19 -1.59
CA PRO A 73 -6.76 14.18 -0.57
C PRO A 73 -7.89 13.15 -0.43
N ALA A 74 -9.16 13.58 -0.45
CA ALA A 74 -10.30 12.66 -0.43
C ALA A 74 -10.27 11.65 -1.60
N LYS A 75 -10.02 12.11 -2.84
CA LYS A 75 -9.93 11.24 -4.03
C LYS A 75 -8.78 10.25 -3.98
N SER A 76 -7.77 10.48 -3.13
CA SER A 76 -6.66 9.53 -3.00
C SER A 76 -7.12 8.15 -2.51
N PHE A 77 -8.21 8.09 -1.73
CA PHE A 77 -8.79 6.82 -1.28
C PHE A 77 -9.53 6.07 -2.37
N ASP A 78 -9.89 6.72 -3.48
CA ASP A 78 -10.48 6.06 -4.64
C ASP A 78 -9.43 5.48 -5.60
N MET A 79 -8.16 5.87 -5.43
CA MET A 79 -7.04 5.41 -6.28
C MET A 79 -6.78 3.91 -6.12
N PRO A 80 -6.09 3.27 -7.09
CA PRO A 80 -5.63 1.89 -6.95
C PRO A 80 -4.87 1.66 -5.65
N LYS A 81 -5.10 0.49 -5.05
CA LYS A 81 -4.39 0.04 -3.84
C LYS A 81 -3.21 -0.81 -4.25
N CYS A 82 -2.13 -0.71 -3.48
CA CYS A 82 -1.02 -1.65 -3.57
C CYS A 82 -1.49 -3.02 -3.10
N VAL A 83 -0.92 -4.09 -3.66
CA VAL A 83 -1.30 -5.46 -3.34
C VAL A 83 -0.08 -6.24 -2.86
N VAL A 84 -0.19 -6.90 -1.71
CA VAL A 84 0.80 -7.87 -1.26
C VAL A 84 0.77 -9.05 -2.22
N ILE A 85 1.92 -9.45 -2.74
CA ILE A 85 2.02 -10.58 -3.67
C ILE A 85 2.91 -11.67 -3.07
N GLU A 86 2.73 -12.89 -3.57
CA GLU A 86 3.74 -13.92 -3.52
C GLU A 86 4.48 -13.89 -4.86
N ASP A 87 5.81 -13.83 -4.82
CA ASP A 87 6.68 -13.78 -5.99
C ASP A 87 7.33 -15.14 -6.28
N THR A 88 6.88 -16.20 -5.62
CA THR A 88 7.29 -17.57 -5.94
C THR A 88 6.71 -17.94 -7.31
N PHE A 89 7.59 -18.18 -8.27
CA PHE A 89 7.24 -18.60 -9.62
C PHE A 89 8.13 -19.78 -10.02
N ASP A 90 7.50 -20.83 -10.58
CA ASP A 90 8.23 -21.99 -11.10
C ASP A 90 8.78 -21.65 -12.49
N TRP A 91 10.07 -21.31 -12.55
CA TRP A 91 10.79 -21.06 -13.80
C TRP A 91 11.12 -22.35 -14.57
N GLN A 92 10.76 -23.52 -14.05
CA GLN A 92 11.02 -24.83 -14.65
C GLN A 92 12.50 -24.96 -15.02
N GLU A 93 12.80 -25.41 -16.24
CA GLU A 93 14.16 -25.59 -16.75
C GLU A 93 14.78 -24.30 -17.31
N THR A 94 14.21 -23.12 -16.98
CA THR A 94 14.77 -21.83 -17.39
C THR A 94 15.39 -21.09 -16.21
N ASP A 95 16.42 -20.29 -16.49
CA ASP A 95 17.06 -19.47 -15.47
C ASP A 95 16.10 -18.37 -14.99
N HIS A 96 16.07 -18.15 -13.67
CA HIS A 96 15.45 -16.95 -13.11
C HIS A 96 16.21 -15.72 -13.65
N PRO A 97 15.50 -14.70 -14.17
CA PRO A 97 16.11 -13.50 -14.75
C PRO A 97 16.87 -12.62 -13.74
#